data_AF-A0A6N0HTN6-F1
#
_entry.id   AF-A0A6N0HTN6-F1
#
_cell.length_a   1.000
_cell.length_b   1.000
_cell.length_c   1.000
_cell.angle_alpha   90.00
_cell.angle_beta   90.00
_cell.angle_gamma   90.00
#
_symmetry.space_group_name_H-M   'P 1'
#
loop_
_entity.id
_entity.type
_entity.pdbx_description
1 polymer ?
#
loop_
_entity_poly.entity_id
_entity_poly.type
_entity_poly.pdbx_seq_one_letter_code
_entity_poly.pdbx_strand_id
1 'polypeptide(L)' 'MSSAFISYSTKDEELAKKLYSLTSMAGIEMFLAGISIEPGSKWTDVIFEKLDKADWVSFWHQKRL' A
#
# COMPACT_ATOMS: atom_id res chain seq x y z
N MET A 1 1.55 17.03 -1.70
CA MET A 1 1.01 15.88 -2.46
C MET A 1 0.48 14.91 -1.42
N SER A 2 -0.74 14.39 -1.60
CA SER A 2 -1.33 13.49 -0.60
C SER A 2 -0.72 12.09 -0.69
N SER A 3 -0.38 11.50 0.45
CA SER A 3 0.20 10.15 0.55
C SER A 3 -0.83 9.14 1.11
N ALA A 4 -0.89 7.94 0.53
CA ALA A 4 -1.82 6.89 0.96
C ALA A 4 -1.09 5.58 1.24
N PHE A 5 -1.41 4.93 2.35
CA PHE A 5 -0.96 3.58 2.69
C PHE A 5 -2.10 2.58 2.50
N ILE A 6 -1.86 1.52 1.73
CA ILE A 6 -2.82 0.41 1.59
C ILE A 6 -2.26 -0.88 2.19
N SER A 7 -2.98 -1.39 3.18
CA SER A 7 -2.84 -2.77 3.64
C SER A 7 -3.87 -3.64 2.92
N TYR A 8 -3.43 -4.75 2.36
CA TYR A 8 -4.28 -5.65 1.59
C TYR A 8 -3.91 -7.12 1.85
N SER A 9 -4.90 -8.00 1.72
CA SER A 9 -4.68 -9.45 1.66
C SER A 9 -4.01 -9.83 0.34
N THR A 10 -3.18 -10.88 0.32
CA THR A 10 -2.57 -11.38 -0.94
C THR A 10 -3.61 -11.76 -2.01
N LYS A 11 -4.84 -12.10 -1.62
CA LYS A 11 -5.96 -12.34 -2.56
C LYS A 11 -6.41 -11.09 -3.31
N ASP A 12 -6.20 -9.92 -2.69
CA ASP A 12 -6.58 -8.62 -3.22
C ASP A 12 -5.42 -7.94 -3.97
N GLU A 13 -4.31 -8.65 -4.20
CA GLU A 13 -3.08 -8.07 -4.77
C GLU A 13 -3.28 -7.46 -6.17
N GLU A 14 -4.03 -8.14 -7.04
CA GLU A 14 -4.35 -7.63 -8.38
C GLU A 14 -5.17 -6.34 -8.33
N LEU A 15 -6.10 -6.25 -7.39
CA LEU A 15 -6.89 -5.05 -7.18
C LEU A 15 -6.02 -3.91 -6.60
N ALA A 16 -5.16 -4.24 -5.64
CA ALA A 16 -4.26 -3.28 -5.01
C ALA A 16 -3.25 -2.70 -6.03
N LYS A 17 -2.71 -3.53 -6.92
CA LYS A 17 -1.86 -3.11 -8.06
C LYS A 17 -2.58 -2.16 -9.01
N LYS A 18 -3.84 -2.45 -9.35
CA LYS A 18 -4.65 -1.56 -10.20
C LYS A 18 -4.89 -0.21 -9.53
N LEU A 19 -5.21 -0.22 -8.23
CA LEU A 19 -5.39 1.01 -7.48
C LEU A 19 -4.13 1.87 -7.47
N TYR A 20 -2.98 1.26 -7.17
CA TYR A 20 -1.68 1.93 -7.16
C TYR A 20 -1.39 2.63 -8.50
N SER A 21 -1.67 1.95 -9.62
CA SER A 21 -1.51 2.54 -10.95
C SER A 21 -2.45 3.72 -11.18
N LEU A 22 -3.73 3.60 -10.82
CA LEU A 22 -4.72 4.66 -10.96
C LEU A 22 -4.40 5.89 -10.10
N THR A 23 -3.97 5.68 -8.86
CA THR A 23 -3.61 6.78 -7.94
C THR A 23 -2.32 7.48 -8.38
N SER A 24 -1.35 6.74 -8.90
CA SER A 24 -0.14 7.32 -9.47
C SER A 24 -0.46 8.21 -10.68
N MET A 25 -1.37 7.78 -11.56
CA MET A 25 -1.86 8.61 -12.68
C MET A 25 -2.59 9.88 -12.21
N ALA A 26 -3.22 9.84 -11.03
CA ALA A 26 -3.89 10.98 -10.42
C ALA A 26 -2.95 11.89 -9.59
N GLY A 27 -1.64 11.59 -9.54
CA GLY A 27 -0.66 12.35 -8.76
C GLY A 27 -0.73 12.12 -7.24
N ILE A 28 -1.34 11.02 -6.81
CA ILE A 28 -1.40 10.59 -5.41
C ILE A 28 -0.31 9.53 -5.21
N GLU A 29 0.58 9.78 -4.25
CA GLU A 29 1.62 8.81 -3.89
C GLU A 29 1.00 7.71 -3.02
N MET A 30 0.99 6.49 -3.52
CA MET A 30 0.50 5.33 -2.78
C MET A 30 1.66 4.44 -2.35
N PHE A 31 1.61 3.91 -1.14
CA PHE A 31 2.53 2.90 -0.65
C PHE A 31 1.83 1.53 -0.58
N LEU A 32 2.46 0.52 -1.17
CA LEU A 32 1.91 -0.83 -1.28
C LEU A 32 3.01 -1.84 -0.92
N ALA A 33 2.88 -2.46 0.25
CA ALA A 33 3.98 -3.22 0.87
C ALA A 33 4.59 -4.32 0.00
N GLY A 34 3.78 -5.03 -0.81
CA GLY A 34 4.28 -6.09 -1.70
C GLY A 34 5.02 -5.60 -2.94
N ILE A 35 5.00 -4.30 -3.23
CA ILE A 35 5.69 -3.69 -4.39
C ILE A 35 6.78 -2.72 -3.93
N SER A 36 6.52 -1.98 -2.85
CA SER A 36 7.31 -0.82 -2.44
C SER A 36 8.44 -1.13 -1.44
N ILE A 37 8.62 -2.39 -1.03
CA ILE A 37 9.66 -2.78 -0.07
C ILE A 37 10.79 -3.51 -0.79
N GLU A 38 11.99 -2.96 -0.70
CA GLU A 38 13.18 -3.54 -1.31
C GLU A 38 13.65 -4.81 -0.59
N PRO A 39 14.14 -5.82 -1.32
CA PRO A 39 14.75 -7.01 -0.72
C PRO A 39 15.90 -6.64 0.23
N GLY A 40 15.92 -7.26 1.41
CA GLY A 40 16.92 -6.99 2.46
C GLY A 40 16.53 -5.88 3.45
N SER A 41 15.47 -5.12 3.18
CA SER A 41 14.91 -4.18 4.15
C SER A 41 14.19 -4.91 5.28
N LYS A 42 14.27 -4.37 6.50
CA LYS A 42 13.42 -4.82 7.61
C LYS A 42 12.00 -4.36 7.37
N TRP A 43 11.15 -5.31 7.00
CA TRP A 43 9.75 -5.07 6.63
C TRP A 43 9.02 -4.20 7.66
N THR A 44 9.14 -4.55 8.94
CA THR A 44 8.50 -3.85 10.06
C THR A 44 8.85 -2.37 10.11
N ASP A 45 10.13 -2.02 9.99
CA ASP A 45 10.60 -0.63 10.12
C ASP A 45 10.02 0.24 8.99
N VAL A 46 10.03 -0.28 7.75
CA VAL A 46 9.49 0.43 6.58
C VAL A 46 7.96 0.59 6.69
N ILE A 47 7.26 -0.44 7.17
CA ILE A 47 5.80 -0.37 7.37
C ILE A 47 5.45 0.72 8.39
N PHE A 48 6.12 0.74 9.55
CA PHE A 48 5.86 1.75 10.57
C PHE A 48 6.21 3.17 10.10
N GLU A 49 7.32 3.34 9.40
CA GLU A 49 7.69 4.65 8.82
C GLU A 49 6.63 5.15 7.84
N LYS A 50 6.10 4.26 6.98
CA LYS A 50 5.12 4.63 5.96
C LYS A 50 3.72 4.85 6.53
N LEU A 51 3.37 4.14 7.60
CA LEU A 51 2.14 4.40 8.36
C LEU A 51 2.19 5.77 9.04
N ASP A 52 3.32 6.14 9.64
CA ASP A 52 3.50 7.42 10.32
C ASP A 52 3.42 8.62 9.36
N LYS A 53 3.89 8.45 8.13
CA LYS A 53 3.95 9.51 7.10
C LYS A 53 2.73 9.58 6.17
N ALA A 54 1.80 8.64 6.26
CA ALA A 54 0.65 8.58 5.37
C ALA A 54 -0.45 9.56 5.79
N ASP A 55 -0.94 10.36 4.85
CA ASP A 55 -2.13 11.20 5.09
C ASP A 55 -3.40 10.35 5.20
N TRP A 56 -3.44 9.20 4.50
CA TRP A 56 -4.60 8.29 4.45
C TRP A 56 -4.16 6.83 4.62
N VAL A 57 -4.87 6.09 5.47
CA VAL A 57 -4.62 4.64 5.67
C VAL A 57 -5.89 3.86 5.37
N SER A 58 -5.80 2.83 4.53
CA SER A 58 -6.92 1.96 4.14
C SER A 58 -6.58 0.48 4.32
N PHE A 59 -7.53 -0.30 4.86
CA PHE A 59 -7.40 -1.74 5.09
C PHE A 59 -8.41 -2.51 4.25
N TRP A 60 -7.92 -3.31 3.32
CA TRP A 60 -8.74 -4.03 2.35
C TRP A 60 -8.61 -5.53 2.59
N HIS A 61 -9.75 -6.17 2.82
CA HIS A 61 -9.81 -7.60 3.06
C HIS A 61 -11.09 -8.20 2.51
N GLN A 62 -10.97 -9.09 1.53
CA GLN A 62 -12.10 -9.89 1.07
C GLN A 62 -12.39 -11.06 2.05
N LYS A 63 -13.62 -11.12 2.58
CA LYS A 63 -14.08 -12.25 3.42
C LYS A 63 -14.02 -13.57 2.66
N ARG A 64 -13.53 -14.62 3.32
CA ARG A 64 -13.70 -16.02 2.85
C ARG A 64 -15.18 -16.38 2.92
N LEU A 65 -15.80 -16.61 1.75
CA LEU A 65 -17.05 -17.35 1.61
C LEU A 65 -16.79 -18.84 1.76
#